data_AF-A0A7Y8K3Y6-F1
#
_entry.id   AF-A0A7Y8K3Y6-F1
#
_cell.length_a   1.000
_cell.length_b   1.000
_cell.length_c   1.000
_cell.angle_alpha   90.00
_cell.angle_beta   90.00
_cell.angle_gamma   90.00
#
_symmetry.space_group_name_H-M   'P 1'
#
loop_
_entity.id
_entity.type
_entity.pdbx_description
1 polymer ?
#
loop_
_entity_poly.entity_id
_entity_poly.type
_entity_poly.pdbx_seq_one_letter_code
_entity_poly.pdbx_strand_id
1 'polypeptide(L)'
;MSVHERELPLDVEWPAERVTVLPKALAQLRHWAQVTPLHNALRHKRDGQWYAWRWIDALRDVERQADGLRQQGFTEESRLALSGAFEPHLLLLALAAQVIGGQILTLADDLAPAALQQQLWRIRPTHAYVPGLQPVAVVQQVGIVDTSQRLCRWWQPSGKTELWSEESTHGQGGLAAVLEQWLNSGQSLGFPQSG
;
A
#
# COMPACT_ATOMS: atom_id res chain seq x y z
N MET A 1 -25.21 -27.51 16.21
CA MET A 1 -25.51 -26.09 16.52
C MET A 1 -24.29 -25.29 16.13
N SER A 2 -24.31 -24.66 14.96
CA SER A 2 -23.16 -23.91 14.44
C SER A 2 -23.06 -22.60 15.22
N VAL A 3 -22.04 -22.50 16.06
CA VAL A 3 -21.65 -21.24 16.69
C VAL A 3 -21.06 -20.41 15.56
N HIS A 4 -21.84 -19.50 15.00
CA HIS A 4 -21.26 -18.41 14.24
C HIS A 4 -20.47 -17.57 15.25
N GLU A 5 -19.16 -17.82 15.31
CA GLU A 5 -18.22 -16.86 15.88
C GLU A 5 -18.40 -15.58 15.07
N ARG A 6 -19.22 -14.69 15.60
CA ARG A 6 -19.32 -13.32 15.13
C ARG A 6 -17.90 -12.77 15.24
N GLU A 7 -17.24 -12.55 14.11
CA GLU A 7 -16.12 -11.62 14.04
C GLU A 7 -16.63 -10.33 14.68
N LEU A 8 -16.27 -10.11 15.95
CA LEU A 8 -16.45 -8.83 16.59
C LEU A 8 -15.69 -7.85 15.70
N PRO A 9 -16.35 -6.86 15.08
CA PRO A 9 -15.61 -5.82 14.39
C PRO A 9 -14.64 -5.26 15.42
N LEU A 10 -13.34 -5.41 15.15
CA LEU A 10 -12.37 -4.65 15.91
C LEU A 10 -12.74 -3.19 15.66
N ASP A 11 -13.21 -2.51 16.71
CA ASP A 11 -13.27 -1.06 16.77
C ASP A 11 -11.81 -0.58 16.75
N VAL A 12 -11.26 -0.57 15.54
CA VAL A 12 -9.95 -0.03 15.26
C VAL A 12 -10.10 1.48 15.26
N GLU A 13 -9.85 2.05 16.44
CA GLU A 13 -9.75 3.49 16.64
C GLU A 13 -8.31 3.98 16.41
N TRP A 14 -8.20 5.25 16.02
CA TRP A 14 -6.94 5.97 15.87
C TRP A 14 -6.02 5.73 17.10
N PRO A 15 -4.70 5.48 16.94
CA PRO A 15 -3.84 5.73 15.78
C PRO A 15 -3.75 4.57 14.77
N ALA A 16 -4.76 3.70 14.75
CA ALA A 16 -4.95 2.70 13.71
C ALA A 16 -6.29 2.93 13.00
N GLU A 17 -6.40 2.51 11.74
CA GLU A 17 -7.68 2.53 11.03
C GLU A 17 -7.78 1.40 10.00
N ARG A 18 -9.02 1.04 9.62
CA ARG A 18 -9.28 0.07 8.54
C ARG A 18 -9.44 0.82 7.22
N VAL A 19 -8.83 0.27 6.17
CA VAL A 19 -8.88 0.87 4.82
C VAL A 19 -9.97 0.16 4.02
N THR A 20 -11.05 0.87 3.66
CA THR A 20 -12.25 0.26 3.03
C THR A 20 -12.40 0.55 1.53
N VAL A 21 -11.65 1.50 0.98
CA VAL A 21 -11.76 1.92 -0.44
C VAL A 21 -11.08 0.96 -1.43
N LEU A 22 -10.30 0.00 -0.92
CA LEU A 22 -9.41 -0.86 -1.69
C LEU A 22 -10.10 -1.71 -2.78
N PRO A 23 -11.30 -2.29 -2.59
CA PRO A 23 -11.96 -3.06 -3.64
C PRO A 23 -12.26 -2.22 -4.90
N LYS A 24 -12.76 -0.99 -4.71
CA LYS A 24 -13.02 -0.05 -5.80
C LYS A 24 -11.71 0.40 -6.45
N ALA A 25 -10.71 0.72 -5.64
CA ALA A 25 -9.38 1.09 -6.11
C ALA A 25 -8.77 -0.02 -7.00
N LEU A 26 -8.82 -1.28 -6.58
CA LEU A 26 -8.32 -2.41 -7.37
C LEU A 26 -9.06 -2.57 -8.71
N ALA A 27 -10.38 -2.41 -8.73
CA ALA A 27 -11.15 -2.46 -9.97
C ALA A 27 -10.72 -1.34 -10.94
N GLN A 28 -10.46 -0.14 -10.42
CA GLN A 28 -10.03 1.00 -11.20
C GLN A 28 -8.59 0.86 -11.72
N LEU A 29 -7.68 0.27 -10.93
CA LEU A 29 -6.34 -0.10 -11.40
C LEU A 29 -6.41 -1.05 -12.60
N ARG A 30 -7.25 -2.10 -12.50
CA ARG A 30 -7.47 -3.05 -13.60
C ARG A 30 -8.04 -2.37 -14.83
N HIS A 31 -8.97 -1.43 -14.65
CA HIS A 31 -9.53 -0.64 -15.74
C HIS A 31 -8.44 0.15 -16.49
N TRP A 32 -7.62 0.93 -15.79
CA TRP A 32 -6.57 1.73 -16.43
C TRP A 32 -5.48 0.88 -17.08
N ALA A 33 -5.13 -0.26 -16.48
CA ALA A 33 -4.21 -1.21 -17.09
C ALA A 33 -4.73 -1.82 -18.40
N GLN A 34 -6.05 -1.83 -18.62
CA GLN A 34 -6.66 -2.27 -19.88
C GLN A 34 -6.81 -1.13 -20.88
N VAL A 35 -7.22 0.07 -20.43
CA VAL A 35 -7.55 1.20 -21.32
C VAL A 35 -6.31 1.97 -21.77
N THR A 36 -5.37 2.23 -20.86
CA THR A 36 -4.14 3.00 -21.14
C THR A 36 -2.89 2.28 -20.58
N PRO A 37 -2.64 1.01 -20.95
CA PRO A 37 -1.61 0.15 -20.34
C PRO A 37 -0.21 0.77 -20.29
N LEU A 38 0.14 1.56 -21.31
CA LEU A 38 1.48 2.12 -21.48
C LEU A 38 1.63 3.54 -20.91
N HIS A 39 0.54 4.16 -20.42
CA HIS A 39 0.61 5.47 -19.78
C HIS A 39 1.18 5.33 -18.37
N ASN A 40 1.89 6.37 -17.91
CA ASN A 40 2.44 6.41 -16.56
C ASN A 40 1.32 6.45 -15.52
N ALA A 41 1.43 5.57 -14.54
CA ALA A 41 0.55 5.44 -13.40
C ALA A 41 1.18 6.04 -12.15
N LEU A 42 2.44 5.70 -11.89
CA LEU A 42 3.19 6.14 -10.72
C LEU A 42 4.56 6.67 -11.13
N ARG A 43 5.09 7.61 -10.35
CA ARG A 43 6.47 8.11 -10.47
C ARG A 43 7.05 8.29 -9.08
N HIS A 44 8.33 7.94 -8.90
CA HIS A 44 9.00 8.08 -7.61
C HIS A 44 10.44 8.49 -7.81
N LYS A 45 10.89 9.50 -7.05
CA LYS A 45 12.29 9.91 -7.04
C LYS A 45 13.04 9.18 -5.94
N ARG A 46 14.09 8.41 -6.30
CA ARG A 46 14.97 7.71 -5.35
C ARG A 46 16.42 7.94 -5.74
N ASP A 47 17.26 8.28 -4.77
CA ASP A 47 18.69 8.56 -4.97
C ASP A 47 18.97 9.55 -6.11
N GLY A 48 18.15 10.61 -6.19
CA GLY A 48 18.24 11.63 -7.23
C GLY A 48 17.72 11.20 -8.61
N GLN A 49 17.27 9.96 -8.80
CA GLN A 49 16.77 9.42 -10.06
C GLN A 49 15.25 9.26 -10.05
N TRP A 50 14.61 9.54 -11.19
CA TRP A 50 13.17 9.30 -11.37
C TRP A 50 12.91 7.91 -11.93
N TYR A 51 12.03 7.20 -11.26
CA TYR A 51 11.46 5.94 -11.66
C TYR A 51 9.99 6.12 -12.01
N ALA A 52 9.51 5.40 -13.01
CA ALA A 52 8.12 5.46 -13.46
C ALA A 52 7.57 4.06 -13.68
N TRP A 53 6.30 3.87 -13.33
CA TRP A 53 5.52 2.67 -13.59
C TRP A 53 4.43 3.01 -14.59
N ARG A 54 4.27 2.21 -15.63
CA ARG A 54 3.07 2.27 -16.47
C ARG A 54 1.92 1.55 -15.77
N TRP A 55 0.69 1.81 -16.18
CA TRP A 55 -0.49 1.14 -15.60
C TRP A 55 -0.40 -0.39 -15.64
N ILE A 56 0.12 -0.96 -16.74
CA ILE A 56 0.36 -2.41 -16.83
C ILE A 56 1.44 -2.91 -15.87
N ASP A 57 2.47 -2.11 -15.60
CA ASP A 57 3.55 -2.50 -14.70
C ASP A 57 3.07 -2.45 -13.24
N ALA A 58 2.27 -1.44 -12.88
CA ALA A 58 1.65 -1.32 -11.56
C ALA A 58 0.73 -2.51 -11.26
N LEU A 59 -0.13 -2.92 -12.22
CA LEU A 59 -0.98 -4.10 -12.04
C LEU A 59 -0.16 -5.40 -11.89
N ARG A 60 0.88 -5.59 -12.71
CA ARG A 60 1.78 -6.75 -12.59
C ARG A 60 2.53 -6.78 -11.26
N ASP A 61 2.91 -5.62 -10.74
CA ASP A 61 3.57 -5.52 -9.44
C ASP A 61 2.60 -5.90 -8.30
N VAL A 62 1.34 -5.45 -8.36
CA VAL A 62 0.27 -5.87 -7.43
C VAL A 62 0.08 -7.38 -7.45
N GLU A 63 -0.04 -8.00 -8.64
CA GLU A 63 -0.22 -9.45 -8.79
C GLU A 63 0.97 -10.22 -8.21
N ARG A 64 2.20 -9.79 -8.53
CA ARG A 64 3.41 -10.43 -8.01
C ARG A 64 3.54 -10.30 -6.50
N GLN A 65 3.19 -9.15 -5.93
CA GLN A 65 3.18 -8.96 -4.48
C GLN A 65 2.11 -9.83 -3.81
N ALA A 66 0.93 -9.98 -4.44
CA ALA A 66 -0.10 -10.87 -3.92
C ALA A 66 0.37 -12.32 -3.90
N ASP A 67 1.06 -12.78 -4.95
CA ASP A 67 1.65 -14.12 -4.96
C ASP A 67 2.75 -14.28 -3.90
N GLY A 68 3.58 -13.26 -3.67
CA GLY A 68 4.56 -13.24 -2.59
C GLY A 68 3.92 -13.33 -1.20
N LEU A 69 2.83 -12.59 -0.97
CA LEU A 69 2.04 -12.64 0.26
C LEU A 69 1.43 -14.03 0.48
N ARG A 70 0.87 -14.66 -0.56
CA ARG A 70 0.36 -16.03 -0.46
C ARG A 70 1.44 -17.03 -0.07
N GLN A 71 2.64 -16.90 -0.63
CA GLN A 71 3.79 -17.75 -0.27
C GLN A 71 4.24 -17.56 1.18
N GLN A 72 3.99 -16.39 1.77
CA GLN A 72 4.22 -16.09 3.19
C GLN A 72 3.04 -16.54 4.08
N GLY A 73 1.99 -17.12 3.51
CA GLY A 73 0.82 -17.58 4.26
C GLY A 73 -0.24 -16.51 4.50
N PHE A 74 -0.24 -15.41 3.74
CA PHE A 74 -1.31 -14.43 3.75
C PHE A 74 -2.59 -14.99 3.11
N THR A 75 -3.71 -14.85 3.81
CA THR A 75 -5.05 -15.39 3.47
C THR A 75 -6.13 -14.31 3.60
N GLU A 76 -7.39 -14.65 3.29
CA GLU A 76 -8.55 -13.77 3.51
C GLU A 76 -8.77 -13.40 4.99
N GLU A 77 -8.34 -14.26 5.91
CA GLU A 77 -8.40 -14.02 7.36
C GLU A 77 -7.21 -13.18 7.86
N SER A 78 -6.20 -12.96 7.00
CA SER A 78 -5.00 -12.24 7.37
C SER A 78 -5.25 -10.74 7.52
N ARG A 79 -4.47 -10.14 8.41
CA ARG A 79 -4.45 -8.70 8.68
C ARG A 79 -3.08 -8.14 8.35
N LEU A 80 -3.04 -7.16 7.46
CA LEU A 80 -1.85 -6.41 7.08
C LEU A 80 -1.87 -5.02 7.71
N ALA A 81 -0.92 -4.75 8.61
CA ALA A 81 -0.71 -3.41 9.15
C ALA A 81 0.35 -2.65 8.33
N LEU A 82 0.04 -1.44 7.88
CA LEU A 82 0.92 -0.57 7.10
C LEU A 82 1.21 0.70 7.89
N SER A 83 2.47 1.11 7.97
CA SER A 83 2.87 2.38 8.58
C SER A 83 4.01 2.96 7.78
N GLY A 84 3.97 4.26 7.46
CA GLY A 84 5.06 4.97 6.78
C GLY A 84 4.58 5.92 5.68
N ALA A 85 5.55 6.48 4.97
CA ALA A 85 5.32 7.33 3.80
C ALA A 85 4.52 6.59 2.72
N PHE A 86 3.59 7.29 2.06
CA PHE A 86 2.92 6.74 0.90
C PHE A 86 3.88 6.75 -0.29
N GLU A 87 4.66 5.68 -0.40
CA GLU A 87 5.47 5.38 -1.57
C GLU A 87 4.73 4.38 -2.49
N PRO A 88 5.13 4.25 -3.78
CA PRO A 88 4.54 3.27 -4.68
C PRO A 88 4.46 1.87 -4.08
N HIS A 89 5.50 1.45 -3.36
CA HIS A 89 5.56 0.11 -2.79
C HIS A 89 4.44 -0.13 -1.76
N LEU A 90 4.16 0.84 -0.89
CA LEU A 90 3.12 0.74 0.13
C LEU A 90 1.72 0.68 -0.52
N LEU A 91 1.47 1.55 -1.51
CA LEU A 91 0.19 1.55 -2.23
C LEU A 91 -0.06 0.23 -2.97
N LEU A 92 0.94 -0.27 -3.69
CA LEU A 92 0.84 -1.52 -4.44
C LEU A 92 0.68 -2.71 -3.48
N LEU A 93 1.35 -2.69 -2.33
CA LEU A 93 1.24 -3.73 -1.32
C LEU A 93 -0.16 -3.77 -0.69
N ALA A 94 -0.77 -2.61 -0.42
CA ALA A 94 -2.16 -2.52 0.07
C ALA A 94 -3.14 -3.14 -0.94
N LEU A 95 -2.97 -2.84 -2.23
CA LEU A 95 -3.78 -3.40 -3.31
C LEU A 95 -3.53 -4.90 -3.49
N ALA A 96 -2.31 -5.37 -3.28
CA ALA A 96 -1.95 -6.79 -3.34
C ALA A 96 -2.62 -7.62 -2.22
N ALA A 97 -2.65 -7.09 -1.00
CA ALA A 97 -3.40 -7.71 0.10
C ALA A 97 -4.91 -7.78 -0.22
N GLN A 98 -5.45 -6.73 -0.86
CA GLN A 98 -6.84 -6.70 -1.31
C GLN A 98 -7.14 -7.71 -2.42
N VAL A 99 -6.19 -8.02 -3.31
CA VAL A 99 -6.34 -9.09 -4.32
C VAL A 99 -6.61 -10.44 -3.65
N ILE A 100 -6.02 -10.69 -2.48
CA ILE A 100 -6.22 -11.92 -1.71
C ILE A 100 -7.51 -11.85 -0.89
N GLY A 101 -7.93 -10.65 -0.47
CA GLY A 101 -9.13 -10.44 0.34
C GLY A 101 -8.86 -10.26 1.84
N GLY A 102 -7.59 -10.13 2.23
CA GLY A 102 -7.23 -9.86 3.63
C GLY A 102 -7.64 -8.45 4.08
N GLN A 103 -7.52 -8.20 5.38
CA GLN A 103 -7.85 -6.93 6.00
C GLN A 103 -6.63 -6.00 6.01
N ILE A 104 -6.77 -4.77 5.49
CA ILE A 104 -5.70 -3.77 5.49
C ILE A 104 -5.98 -2.72 6.57
N LEU A 105 -4.94 -2.41 7.32
CA LEU A 105 -4.93 -1.44 8.40
C LEU A 105 -3.79 -0.46 8.19
N THR A 106 -4.02 0.83 8.44
CA THR A 106 -2.95 1.83 8.54
C THR A 106 -2.70 2.18 10.00
N LEU A 107 -1.45 2.49 10.31
CA LEU A 107 -0.96 2.93 11.62
C LEU A 107 -0.20 4.24 11.46
N ALA A 108 -0.41 5.19 12.37
CA ALA A 108 0.35 6.43 12.41
C ALA A 108 1.87 6.14 12.39
N ASP A 109 2.60 6.84 11.53
CA ASP A 109 4.04 6.63 11.27
C ASP A 109 4.96 7.39 12.24
N ASP A 110 4.41 8.27 13.05
CA ASP A 110 5.09 9.04 14.09
C ASP A 110 5.01 8.38 15.48
N LEU A 111 4.44 7.17 15.56
CA LEU A 111 4.29 6.45 16.82
C LEU A 111 5.64 6.12 17.45
N ALA A 112 5.79 6.50 18.71
CA ALA A 112 6.91 6.04 19.53
C ALA A 112 6.92 4.49 19.61
N PRO A 113 8.09 3.83 19.74
CA PRO A 113 8.19 2.37 19.68
C PRO A 113 7.27 1.61 20.65
N ALA A 114 7.09 2.13 21.87
CA ALA A 114 6.20 1.53 22.86
C ALA A 114 4.71 1.64 22.47
N ALA A 115 4.29 2.76 21.87
CA ALA A 115 2.92 2.95 21.39
C ALA A 115 2.64 2.06 20.17
N LEU A 116 3.61 1.93 19.26
CA LEU A 116 3.52 1.01 18.14
C LEU A 116 3.38 -0.44 18.62
N GLN A 117 4.21 -0.87 19.58
CA GLN A 117 4.10 -2.19 20.20
C GLN A 117 2.71 -2.46 20.77
N GLN A 118 2.14 -1.49 21.50
CA GLN A 118 0.80 -1.60 22.06
C GLN A 118 -0.26 -1.76 20.96
N GLN A 119 -0.17 -1.00 19.87
CA GLN A 119 -1.11 -1.12 18.75
C GLN A 119 -0.99 -2.48 18.06
N LEU A 120 0.22 -2.95 17.78
CA LEU A 120 0.44 -4.28 17.20
C LEU A 120 -0.11 -5.39 18.09
N TRP A 121 0.06 -5.28 19.42
CA TRP A 121 -0.52 -6.22 20.38
C TRP A 121 -2.04 -6.22 20.41
N ARG A 122 -2.66 -5.03 20.28
CA ARG A 122 -4.12 -4.87 20.29
C ARG A 122 -4.76 -5.40 19.01
N ILE A 123 -4.17 -5.06 17.88
CA ILE A 123 -4.67 -5.38 16.53
C ILE A 123 -4.39 -6.85 16.17
N ARG A 124 -3.24 -7.36 16.65
CA ARG A 124 -2.67 -8.66 16.28
C ARG A 124 -2.62 -8.86 14.77
N PRO A 125 -1.88 -8.01 14.04
CA PRO A 125 -1.75 -8.21 12.61
C PRO A 125 -0.96 -9.48 12.34
N THR A 126 -1.36 -10.22 11.31
CA THR A 126 -0.60 -11.39 10.84
C THR A 126 0.68 -10.98 10.12
N HIS A 127 0.63 -9.82 9.45
CA HIS A 127 1.69 -9.27 8.61
C HIS A 127 1.76 -7.76 8.84
N ALA A 128 2.97 -7.19 8.77
CA ALA A 128 3.16 -5.76 8.92
C ALA A 128 4.27 -5.27 7.99
N TYR A 129 4.07 -4.05 7.49
CA TYR A 129 5.05 -3.29 6.75
C TYR A 129 5.25 -1.95 7.45
N VAL A 130 6.44 -1.77 8.02
CA VAL A 130 6.89 -0.51 8.60
C VAL A 130 8.32 -0.25 8.13
N PRO A 131 8.56 0.74 7.25
CA PRO A 131 9.89 1.11 6.82
C PRO A 131 10.80 1.45 8.01
N GLY A 132 12.06 1.01 7.95
CA GLY A 132 13.10 1.43 8.90
C GLY A 132 13.07 0.83 10.30
N LEU A 133 12.05 0.04 10.67
CA LEU A 133 12.03 -0.64 11.98
C LEU A 133 12.76 -1.99 11.94
N GLN A 134 13.69 -2.15 12.88
CA GLN A 134 14.20 -3.45 13.30
C GLN A 134 13.07 -4.28 13.92
N PRO A 135 13.03 -5.61 13.72
CA PRO A 135 11.88 -6.43 14.06
C PRO A 135 11.63 -6.42 15.57
N VAL A 136 10.51 -5.81 15.94
CA VAL A 136 9.91 -5.98 17.27
C VAL A 136 8.91 -7.13 17.14
N ALA A 137 9.38 -8.31 17.53
CA ALA A 137 8.67 -9.56 17.84
C ALA A 137 7.22 -9.78 17.31
N VAL A 138 7.06 -10.90 16.59
CA VAL A 138 5.79 -11.62 16.26
C VAL A 138 4.99 -11.08 15.07
N VAL A 139 5.62 -10.52 14.04
CA VAL A 139 4.95 -10.30 12.75
C VAL A 139 5.88 -10.71 11.61
N GLN A 140 5.39 -11.52 10.66
CA GLN A 140 6.16 -11.81 9.46
C GLN A 140 6.33 -10.50 8.66
N GLN A 141 7.57 -10.06 8.50
CA GLN A 141 7.86 -8.92 7.64
C GLN A 141 7.60 -9.31 6.19
N VAL A 142 6.75 -8.53 5.53
CA VAL A 142 6.64 -8.60 4.08
C VAL A 142 7.91 -7.96 3.52
N GLY A 143 8.82 -8.80 3.03
CA GLY A 143 10.07 -8.33 2.42
C GLY A 143 9.80 -7.36 1.27
N ILE A 144 10.58 -6.27 1.21
CA ILE A 144 10.53 -5.34 0.08
C ILE A 144 11.07 -6.08 -1.15
N VAL A 145 10.18 -6.47 -2.05
CA VAL A 145 10.60 -6.82 -3.41
C VAL A 145 10.91 -5.51 -4.12
N ASP A 146 12.19 -5.19 -4.33
CA ASP A 146 12.59 -4.01 -5.09
C ASP A 146 12.22 -4.19 -6.56
N THR A 147 11.11 -3.59 -6.95
CA THR A 147 10.58 -3.65 -8.32
C THR A 147 11.25 -2.63 -9.24
N SER A 148 12.05 -1.73 -8.66
CA SER A 148 12.66 -0.58 -9.34
C SER A 148 13.66 -0.98 -10.42
N GLN A 149 14.27 -2.16 -10.29
CA GLN A 149 15.24 -2.69 -11.26
C GLN A 149 14.61 -3.02 -12.62
N ARG A 150 13.28 -3.12 -12.70
CA ARG A 150 12.53 -3.38 -13.94
C ARG A 150 11.86 -2.14 -14.52
N LEU A 151 12.18 -0.95 -14.01
CA LEU A 151 11.57 0.30 -14.44
C LEU A 151 12.43 0.99 -15.49
N CYS A 152 11.77 1.63 -16.45
CA CYS A 152 12.47 2.49 -17.40
C CYS A 152 12.99 3.72 -16.65
N ARG A 153 14.31 3.93 -16.68
CA ARG A 153 14.93 5.22 -16.32
C ARG A 153 14.42 6.27 -17.30
N TRP A 154 13.48 7.10 -16.84
CA TRP A 154 12.79 8.05 -17.70
C TRP A 154 13.31 9.47 -17.44
N TRP A 155 13.70 10.15 -18.51
CA TRP A 155 13.99 11.59 -18.55
C TRP A 155 12.75 12.32 -19.08
N GLN A 156 12.46 13.52 -18.55
CA GLN A 156 11.19 14.23 -18.75
C GLN A 156 10.79 14.41 -20.22
N PRO A 157 9.49 14.28 -20.51
CA PRO A 157 8.78 15.43 -21.06
C PRO A 157 7.52 15.75 -20.26
N SER A 158 7.28 17.06 -20.15
CA SER A 158 6.06 17.71 -19.67
C SER A 158 4.82 17.26 -20.43
N GLY A 159 3.73 16.98 -19.72
CA GLY A 159 2.43 16.75 -20.36
C GLY A 159 1.34 16.21 -19.44
N LYS A 160 0.52 17.14 -18.92
CA LYS A 160 -0.78 16.98 -18.25
C LYS A 160 -0.80 16.41 -16.82
N THR A 161 -1.27 17.29 -15.94
CA THR A 161 -1.84 17.10 -14.61
C THR A 161 -1.23 15.93 -13.83
N GLU A 162 -0.14 16.24 -13.15
CA GLU A 162 0.51 15.34 -12.22
C GLU A 162 -0.07 15.61 -10.83
N LEU A 163 -0.57 14.56 -10.19
CA LEU A 163 -0.90 14.60 -8.78
C LEU A 163 0.40 14.36 -8.01
N TRP A 164 0.61 15.14 -6.96
CA TRP A 164 1.76 14.99 -6.07
C TRP A 164 1.25 14.57 -4.70
N SER A 165 1.81 13.50 -4.16
CA SER A 165 1.53 13.06 -2.79
C SER A 165 2.79 13.22 -1.95
N GLU A 166 2.71 14.06 -0.93
CA GLU A 166 3.66 14.13 0.19
C GLU A 166 3.05 13.52 1.46
N GLU A 167 1.89 12.88 1.32
CA GLU A 167 1.13 12.33 2.44
C GLU A 167 1.71 10.99 2.91
N SER A 168 1.45 10.66 4.17
CA SER A 168 1.87 9.42 4.80
C SER A 168 0.75 8.89 5.70
N THR A 169 0.97 7.76 6.37
CA THR A 169 0.01 7.27 7.37
C THR A 169 -0.10 8.15 8.62
N HIS A 170 0.54 9.33 8.67
CA HIS A 170 0.48 10.29 9.79
C HIS A 170 -0.94 10.75 10.14
N GLY A 171 -1.83 10.83 9.15
CA GLY A 171 -3.22 11.27 9.32
C GLY A 171 -4.24 10.17 9.02
N GLN A 172 -5.41 10.28 9.66
CA GLN A 172 -6.55 9.38 9.42
C GLN A 172 -7.09 9.56 7.98
N GLY A 173 -7.31 8.45 7.28
CA GLY A 173 -7.90 8.41 5.95
C GLY A 173 -6.93 8.72 4.80
N GLY A 174 -5.65 9.02 5.08
CA GLY A 174 -4.69 9.44 4.05
C GLY A 174 -4.52 8.41 2.93
N LEU A 175 -4.39 7.12 3.28
CA LEU A 175 -4.21 6.07 2.27
C LEU A 175 -5.44 5.95 1.37
N ALA A 176 -6.63 6.08 1.95
CA ALA A 176 -7.86 6.04 1.19
C ALA A 176 -7.97 7.24 0.23
N ALA A 177 -7.67 8.44 0.73
CA ALA A 177 -7.69 9.67 -0.06
C ALA A 177 -6.74 9.62 -1.25
N VAL A 178 -5.48 9.20 -1.04
CA VAL A 178 -4.48 9.08 -2.10
C VAL A 178 -4.90 8.05 -3.16
N LEU A 179 -5.38 6.88 -2.74
CA LEU A 179 -5.84 5.84 -3.68
C LEU A 179 -7.04 6.32 -4.50
N GLU A 180 -8.00 6.99 -3.88
CA GLU A 180 -9.17 7.53 -4.58
C GLU A 180 -8.76 8.64 -5.55
N GLN A 181 -7.92 9.58 -5.15
CA GLN A 181 -7.47 10.68 -6.00
C GLN A 181 -6.69 10.14 -7.22
N TRP A 182 -5.78 9.19 -7.00
CA TRP A 182 -4.99 8.57 -8.06
C TRP A 182 -5.85 7.76 -9.02
N LEU A 183 -6.62 6.81 -8.51
CA LEU A 183 -7.26 5.82 -9.35
C LEU A 183 -8.52 6.39 -10.00
N ASN A 184 -9.30 7.24 -9.32
CA ASN A 184 -10.48 7.85 -9.95
C ASN A 184 -10.09 8.87 -11.04
N SER A 185 -8.90 9.48 -10.97
CA SER A 185 -8.46 10.44 -11.99
C SER A 185 -7.82 9.79 -13.22
N GLY A 186 -7.20 8.61 -13.07
CA GLY A 186 -6.41 7.99 -14.13
C GLY A 186 -5.14 8.75 -14.50
N GLN A 187 -4.77 9.74 -13.69
CA GLN A 187 -3.56 10.54 -13.88
C GLN A 187 -2.37 9.87 -13.21
N SER A 188 -1.16 10.27 -13.61
CA SER A 188 0.06 9.81 -12.97
C SER A 188 0.17 10.44 -11.58
N LEU A 189 0.42 9.61 -10.55
CA LEU A 189 0.75 10.07 -9.20
C LEU A 189 2.26 10.07 -8.99
N GLY A 190 2.81 11.21 -8.57
CA GLY A 190 4.22 11.41 -8.30
C GLY A 190 4.53 11.46 -6.80
N PHE A 191 5.62 10.79 -6.42
CA PHE A 191 6.18 10.83 -5.06
C PHE A 191 7.57 11.48 -5.12
N PRO A 192 7.76 12.62 -4.44
CA PRO A 192 9.10 13.14 -4.22
C PRO A 192 9.87 12.19 -3.31
N GLN A 193 11.20 12.31 -3.32
CA GLN A 193 12.04 11.58 -2.39
C GLN A 193 11.72 12.08 -0.97
N SER A 194 11.20 11.21 -0.10
CA SER A 194 11.08 11.49 1.32
C SER A 194 12.49 11.73 1.89
N GLY A 195 12.68 12.86 2.55
CA GLY A 195 13.94 13.28 3.16
C GLY A 195 14.28 12.58 4.46
#